data_AF-A0A918U9E3-F1
#
_entry.id   AF-A0A918U9E3-F1
#
_cell.length_a   1.000
_cell.length_b   1.000
_cell.length_c   1.000
_cell.angle_alpha   90.00
_cell.angle_beta   90.00
_cell.angle_gamma   90.00
#
_symmetry.space_group_name_H-M   'P 1'
#
loop_
_entity.id
_entity.type
_entity.pdbx_description
1 polymer ?
#
loop_
_entity_poly.entity_id
_entity_poly.type
_entity_poly.pdbx_seq_one_letter_code
_entity_poly.pdbx_strand_id
1 'polypeptide(L)'
;MGATVRRKYGSTTRTRGLCLAVLGVVKVATAEQIRQIACPGTKDAGTVRGGLKDLEADRLVATAGTAVRVNEAGNRVTEKLWHLTPAGLEAAAAALDRPAREMGGTAKAAAASGATHARKVTDTLAALLQTPPEPTLPGPRTAPDAAPRVLEDRPPGLGPLTAWTTEVTLPVAGTFASPARGSLRADLVYALPGAAPQLLFVEVDNGTESPEVLADKVARYAAFFKRPADSRRPVHASTGPALWHTVWPHAAPEAGQRPAYPPVAVVFTQDTGPQALQNRMTALGRLSHAHWKGVWHRWPRPPEIGGEDGYQDFERRIPLLATSLRRLASKGPHGPVWWRYGHTEWESLDVALADLDGLDAYRERAQADRRRAEEIRAQRVAAAVRPAAGAGRRRPSRAGRSPRDFPGCQIDRE
;
A
#
# COMPACT_ATOMS: atom_id res chain seq x y z
N MET A 1 -23.21 -26.54 -27.96
CA MET A 1 -22.88 -26.93 -26.57
C MET A 1 -21.88 -28.06 -26.63
N GLY A 2 -20.57 -27.77 -26.53
CA GLY A 2 -19.52 -28.78 -26.67
C GLY A 2 -19.34 -29.57 -25.37
N ALA A 3 -19.42 -30.89 -25.45
CA ALA A 3 -19.15 -31.77 -24.31
C ALA A 3 -17.76 -31.46 -23.74
N THR A 4 -17.70 -31.11 -22.45
CA THR A 4 -16.43 -30.96 -21.73
C THR A 4 -15.73 -32.31 -21.70
N VAL A 5 -14.74 -32.50 -22.58
CA VAL A 5 -13.83 -33.65 -22.57
C VAL A 5 -13.25 -33.76 -21.17
N ARG A 6 -13.58 -34.84 -20.46
CA ARG A 6 -13.11 -35.10 -19.10
C ARG A 6 -11.60 -35.37 -19.18
N ARG A 7 -10.79 -34.41 -18.75
CA ARG A 7 -9.32 -34.50 -18.74
C ARG A 7 -8.83 -35.54 -17.73
N LYS A 8 -7.60 -36.02 -17.90
CA LYS A 8 -6.98 -37.11 -17.13
C LYS A 8 -7.04 -36.88 -15.62
N TYR A 9 -6.80 -35.66 -15.17
CA TYR A 9 -6.85 -35.30 -13.75
C TYR A 9 -8.11 -34.52 -13.37
N GLY A 10 -9.12 -34.54 -14.24
CA GLY A 10 -10.46 -34.00 -13.96
C GLY A 10 -10.53 -32.49 -13.82
N SER A 11 -9.51 -31.74 -14.25
CA SER A 11 -9.56 -30.27 -14.17
C SER A 11 -10.54 -29.67 -15.17
N THR A 12 -11.09 -28.51 -14.82
CA THR A 12 -11.97 -27.72 -15.69
C THR A 12 -11.18 -26.66 -16.44
N THR A 13 -11.76 -26.11 -17.51
CA THR A 13 -11.21 -24.93 -18.20
C THR A 13 -10.99 -23.76 -17.25
N ARG A 14 -11.92 -23.55 -16.29
CA ARG A 14 -11.81 -22.52 -15.26
C ARG A 14 -10.57 -22.74 -14.39
N THR A 15 -10.37 -23.92 -13.81
CA THR A 15 -9.22 -24.21 -12.96
C THR A 15 -7.89 -24.02 -13.70
N ARG A 16 -7.81 -24.47 -14.96
CA ARG A 16 -6.62 -24.30 -15.80
C ARG A 16 -6.35 -22.82 -16.10
N GLY A 17 -7.38 -22.06 -16.43
CA GLY A 17 -7.30 -20.61 -16.64
C GLY A 17 -6.80 -19.87 -15.40
N LEU A 18 -7.28 -20.22 -14.21
CA LEU A 18 -6.79 -19.65 -12.95
C LEU A 18 -5.31 -19.96 -12.71
N CYS A 19 -4.87 -21.20 -12.93
CA CYS A 19 -3.45 -21.56 -12.79
C CYS A 19 -2.56 -20.76 -13.76
N LEU A 20 -2.98 -20.61 -15.02
CA LEU A 20 -2.24 -19.83 -16.03
C LEU A 20 -2.19 -18.34 -15.65
N ALA A 21 -3.31 -17.77 -15.22
CA ALA A 21 -3.39 -16.37 -14.82
C ALA A 21 -2.48 -16.06 -13.62
N VAL A 22 -2.49 -16.91 -12.59
CA VAL A 22 -1.62 -16.73 -11.42
C VAL A 22 -0.15 -16.87 -11.80
N LEU A 23 0.23 -17.95 -12.50
CA LEU A 23 1.64 -18.17 -12.87
C LEU A 23 2.16 -17.17 -13.90
N GLY A 24 1.27 -16.55 -14.68
CA GLY A 24 1.62 -15.43 -15.57
C GLY A 24 2.03 -14.17 -14.80
N VAL A 25 1.54 -14.01 -13.56
CA VAL A 25 1.95 -12.95 -12.64
C VAL A 25 3.12 -13.37 -11.77
N VAL A 26 2.99 -14.46 -11.02
CA VAL A 26 4.00 -14.97 -10.09
C VAL A 26 4.77 -16.12 -10.73
N LYS A 27 5.98 -15.85 -11.21
CA LYS A 27 6.83 -16.78 -12.00
C LYS A 27 6.86 -18.21 -11.49
N VAL A 28 6.83 -18.37 -10.16
CA VAL A 28 6.77 -19.65 -9.47
C VAL A 28 5.77 -19.58 -8.32
N ALA A 29 4.95 -20.62 -8.18
CA ALA A 29 4.07 -20.77 -7.02
C ALA A 29 3.85 -22.25 -6.67
N THR A 30 3.51 -22.54 -5.42
CA THR A 30 2.93 -23.84 -5.04
C THR A 30 1.44 -23.88 -5.40
N ALA A 31 0.86 -25.07 -5.47
CA ALA A 31 -0.58 -25.22 -5.66
C ALA A 31 -1.40 -24.56 -4.53
N GLU A 32 -0.86 -24.51 -3.31
CA GLU A 32 -1.50 -23.81 -2.19
C GLU A 32 -1.46 -22.30 -2.38
N GLN A 33 -0.34 -21.74 -2.82
CA GLN A 33 -0.25 -20.30 -3.11
C GLN A 33 -1.20 -19.88 -4.24
N ILE A 34 -1.29 -20.68 -5.32
CA ILE A 34 -2.27 -20.43 -6.40
C ILE A 34 -3.70 -20.50 -5.87
N ARG A 35 -4.00 -21.46 -4.97
CA ARG A 35 -5.30 -21.56 -4.31
C ARG A 35 -5.63 -20.29 -3.53
N GLN A 36 -4.68 -19.79 -2.74
CA GLN A 36 -4.85 -18.59 -1.91
C GLN A 36 -5.13 -17.33 -2.74
N ILE A 37 -4.50 -17.23 -3.92
CA ILE A 37 -4.66 -16.09 -4.83
C ILE A 37 -5.96 -16.20 -5.63
N ALA A 38 -6.30 -17.37 -6.15
CA ALA A 38 -7.35 -17.49 -7.17
C ALA A 38 -8.67 -18.10 -6.68
N CYS A 39 -8.64 -18.94 -5.65
CA CYS A 39 -9.82 -19.68 -5.19
C CYS A 39 -9.74 -20.09 -3.71
N PRO A 40 -9.58 -19.13 -2.78
CA PRO A 40 -9.31 -19.43 -1.37
C PRO A 40 -10.45 -20.15 -0.64
N GLY A 41 -11.68 -20.09 -1.17
CA GLY A 41 -12.83 -20.81 -0.63
C GLY A 41 -12.79 -22.34 -0.82
N THR A 42 -11.91 -22.85 -1.70
CA THR A 42 -11.76 -24.30 -1.91
C THR A 42 -11.18 -25.00 -0.67
N LYS A 43 -11.59 -26.26 -0.41
CA LYS A 43 -11.17 -27.00 0.79
C LYS A 43 -9.66 -27.11 0.94
N ASP A 44 -9.00 -27.52 -0.14
CA ASP A 44 -7.58 -27.81 -0.21
C ASP A 44 -7.06 -27.56 -1.63
N ALA A 45 -5.74 -27.59 -1.81
CA ALA A 45 -5.09 -27.37 -3.10
C ALA A 45 -5.30 -28.51 -4.14
N GLY A 46 -6.13 -29.52 -3.86
CA GLY A 46 -6.39 -30.67 -4.73
C GLY A 46 -6.88 -30.27 -6.11
N THR A 47 -7.85 -29.35 -6.19
CA THR A 47 -8.39 -28.83 -7.46
C THR A 47 -7.28 -28.17 -8.29
N VAL A 48 -6.49 -27.31 -7.66
CA VAL A 48 -5.36 -26.61 -8.31
C VAL A 48 -4.28 -27.60 -8.75
N ARG A 49 -3.93 -28.59 -7.90
CA ARG A 49 -2.98 -29.66 -8.26
C ARG A 49 -3.45 -30.46 -9.47
N GLY A 50 -4.75 -30.77 -9.56
CA GLY A 50 -5.34 -31.43 -10.74
C GLY A 50 -5.18 -30.57 -12.00
N GLY A 51 -5.49 -29.27 -11.91
CA GLY A 51 -5.28 -28.32 -13.00
C GLY A 51 -3.83 -28.22 -13.46
N LEU A 52 -2.88 -28.16 -12.54
CA LEU A 52 -1.45 -28.11 -12.86
C LEU A 52 -0.96 -29.40 -13.52
N LYS A 53 -1.42 -30.57 -13.07
CA LYS A 53 -1.07 -31.86 -13.71
C LYS A 53 -1.64 -32.00 -15.12
N ASP A 54 -2.87 -31.51 -15.37
CA ASP A 54 -3.43 -31.48 -16.72
C ASP A 54 -2.70 -30.47 -17.62
N LEU A 55 -2.32 -29.30 -17.10
CA LEU A 55 -1.48 -28.33 -17.82
C LEU A 55 -0.06 -28.84 -18.09
N GLU A 56 0.50 -29.65 -17.19
CA GLU A 56 1.80 -30.31 -17.35
C GLU A 56 1.73 -31.35 -18.46
N ALA A 57 0.64 -32.13 -18.55
CA ALA A 57 0.40 -33.05 -19.64
C ALA A 57 0.31 -32.33 -21.01
N ASP A 58 -0.23 -31.11 -21.02
CA ASP A 58 -0.26 -30.22 -22.19
C ASP A 58 1.06 -29.45 -22.43
N ARG A 59 2.08 -29.66 -21.59
CA ARG A 59 3.40 -28.97 -21.63
C ARG A 59 3.32 -27.44 -21.46
N LEU A 60 2.27 -26.94 -20.83
CA LEU A 60 2.08 -25.51 -20.55
C LEU A 60 2.73 -25.10 -19.22
N VAL A 61 2.85 -26.03 -18.27
CA VAL A 61 3.57 -25.82 -17.01
C VAL A 61 4.60 -26.91 -16.79
N ALA A 62 5.59 -26.61 -15.96
CA ALA A 62 6.59 -27.58 -15.49
C ALA A 62 6.92 -27.34 -14.01
N THR A 63 7.49 -28.35 -13.36
CA THR A 63 7.97 -28.21 -11.98
C THR A 63 9.36 -27.58 -11.90
N ALA A 64 9.48 -26.52 -11.11
CA ALA A 64 10.71 -25.85 -10.70
C ALA A 64 11.31 -26.50 -9.42
N GLY A 65 11.09 -27.80 -9.19
CA GLY A 65 11.53 -28.47 -7.96
C GLY A 65 10.49 -28.44 -6.84
N THR A 66 10.96 -28.48 -5.60
CA THR A 66 10.09 -28.60 -4.41
C THR A 66 10.46 -27.58 -3.34
N ALA A 67 9.46 -27.18 -2.58
CA ALA A 67 9.59 -26.34 -1.41
C ALA A 67 9.10 -27.09 -0.18
N VAL A 68 9.75 -26.85 0.96
CA VAL A 68 9.30 -27.37 2.25
C VAL A 68 8.64 -26.23 3.02
N ARG A 69 7.53 -26.54 3.69
CA ARG A 69 6.93 -25.68 4.72
C ARG A 69 6.58 -26.50 5.94
N VAL A 70 6.43 -25.85 7.08
CA VAL A 70 5.84 -26.44 8.27
C VAL A 70 4.36 -26.04 8.31
N ASN A 71 3.46 -26.99 8.51
CA ASN A 71 2.04 -26.69 8.68
C ASN A 71 1.70 -26.35 10.14
N GLU A 72 0.45 -25.97 10.41
CA GLU A 72 -0.01 -25.60 11.75
C GLU A 72 0.17 -26.71 12.80
N ALA A 73 0.15 -27.97 12.36
CA ALA A 73 0.40 -29.14 13.20
C ALA A 73 1.91 -29.42 13.41
N GLY A 74 2.81 -28.54 12.98
CA GLY A 74 4.26 -28.72 13.10
C GLY A 74 4.87 -29.71 12.10
N ASN A 75 4.08 -30.25 11.17
CA ASN A 75 4.55 -31.24 10.20
C ASN A 75 5.22 -30.58 9.00
N ARG A 76 6.34 -31.18 8.55
CA ARG A 76 7.01 -30.78 7.31
C ARG A 76 6.19 -31.27 6.11
N VAL A 77 5.75 -30.33 5.28
CA VAL A 77 5.01 -30.57 4.05
C VAL A 77 5.88 -30.16 2.87
N THR A 78 6.13 -31.10 1.95
CA THR A 78 6.84 -30.85 0.70
C THR A 78 5.83 -30.57 -0.40
N GLU A 79 5.98 -29.43 -1.07
CA GLU A 79 5.09 -28.97 -2.14
C GLU A 79 5.88 -28.76 -3.43
N LYS A 80 5.30 -29.17 -4.56
CA LYS A 80 5.85 -28.87 -5.89
C LYS A 80 5.76 -27.38 -6.17
N LEU A 81 6.84 -26.83 -6.71
CA LEU A 81 6.89 -25.48 -7.28
C LEU A 81 6.60 -25.57 -8.77
N TRP A 82 5.69 -24.74 -9.27
CA TRP A 82 5.24 -24.75 -10.66
C TRP A 82 5.60 -23.44 -11.35
N HIS A 83 5.95 -23.50 -12.63
CA HIS A 83 6.18 -22.34 -13.48
C HIS A 83 5.63 -22.57 -14.89
N LEU A 84 5.45 -21.49 -15.66
CA LEU A 84 5.05 -21.57 -17.07
C LEU A 84 6.22 -21.99 -17.96
N THR A 85 5.93 -22.81 -18.97
CA THR A 85 6.82 -23.01 -20.13
C THR A 85 6.65 -21.84 -21.12
N PRO A 86 7.48 -21.70 -22.17
CA PRO A 86 7.24 -20.69 -23.21
C PRO A 86 5.84 -20.77 -23.82
N ALA A 87 5.33 -21.98 -24.11
CA ALA A 87 3.96 -22.17 -24.59
C ALA A 87 2.91 -21.81 -23.52
N GLY A 88 3.21 -22.05 -22.24
CA GLY A 88 2.38 -21.62 -21.12
C GLY A 88 2.29 -20.10 -20.97
N LEU A 89 3.37 -19.37 -21.25
CA LEU A 89 3.39 -17.90 -21.24
C LEU A 89 2.46 -17.33 -22.31
N GLU A 90 2.49 -17.87 -23.52
CA GLU A 90 1.54 -17.48 -24.58
C GLU A 90 0.08 -17.81 -24.19
N ALA A 91 -0.15 -18.95 -23.56
CA ALA A 91 -1.49 -19.30 -23.06
C ALA A 91 -1.96 -18.37 -21.92
N ALA A 92 -1.04 -17.96 -21.04
CA ALA A 92 -1.32 -16.99 -19.98
C ALA A 92 -1.55 -15.59 -20.55
N ALA A 93 -0.87 -15.20 -21.64
CA ALA A 93 -1.07 -13.94 -22.37
C ALA A 93 -2.53 -13.74 -22.78
N ALA A 94 -3.11 -14.78 -23.37
CA ALA A 94 -4.54 -14.77 -23.69
C ALA A 94 -5.44 -14.68 -22.44
N ALA A 95 -5.07 -15.34 -21.34
CA ALA A 95 -5.87 -15.34 -20.11
C ALA A 95 -5.83 -14.02 -19.33
N LEU A 96 -4.74 -13.25 -19.47
CA LEU A 96 -4.50 -12.01 -18.74
C LEU A 96 -4.67 -10.76 -19.63
N ASP A 97 -4.97 -10.94 -20.92
CA ASP A 97 -5.05 -9.89 -21.93
C ASP A 97 -3.83 -8.94 -21.93
N ARG A 98 -2.63 -9.53 -21.85
CA ARG A 98 -1.36 -8.77 -21.87
C ARG A 98 -0.26 -9.56 -22.58
N PRO A 99 0.74 -8.90 -23.19
CA PRO A 99 1.76 -9.59 -23.97
C PRO A 99 2.71 -10.40 -23.08
N ALA A 100 3.18 -11.54 -23.58
CA ALA A 100 4.08 -12.44 -22.86
C ALA A 100 5.38 -11.76 -22.35
N ARG A 101 5.85 -10.72 -23.04
CA ARG A 101 7.04 -9.92 -22.63
C ARG A 101 6.84 -9.15 -21.31
N GLU A 102 5.59 -8.89 -20.93
CA GLU A 102 5.19 -8.22 -19.70
C GLU A 102 4.86 -9.22 -18.58
N MET A 103 4.97 -10.53 -18.88
CA MET A 103 4.74 -11.61 -17.93
C MET A 103 6.01 -11.99 -17.20
N GLY A 104 5.83 -12.60 -16.04
CA GLY A 104 6.95 -13.14 -15.29
C GLY A 104 7.76 -14.14 -16.14
N GLY A 105 9.06 -13.88 -16.32
CA GLY A 105 9.96 -14.77 -17.07
C GLY A 105 10.12 -16.20 -16.49
N THR A 106 10.89 -17.05 -17.18
CA THR A 106 11.06 -18.46 -16.78
C THR A 106 11.99 -18.63 -15.58
N ALA A 107 11.53 -19.31 -14.53
CA ALA A 107 12.24 -19.41 -13.24
C ALA A 107 13.24 -20.59 -13.14
N LYS A 108 13.80 -21.04 -14.26
CA LYS A 108 14.56 -22.31 -14.32
C LYS A 108 15.76 -22.36 -13.35
N ALA A 109 16.36 -21.21 -13.01
CA ALA A 109 17.53 -21.13 -12.12
C ALA A 109 17.21 -20.98 -10.62
N ALA A 110 16.05 -20.40 -10.24
CA ALA A 110 15.67 -20.18 -8.83
C ALA A 110 15.09 -21.44 -8.14
N ALA A 111 14.77 -22.45 -8.95
CA ALA A 111 14.22 -23.75 -8.58
C ALA A 111 15.05 -24.52 -7.55
N ALA A 112 16.38 -24.51 -7.69
CA ALA A 112 17.28 -25.38 -6.93
C ALA A 112 17.33 -25.05 -5.42
N SER A 113 17.05 -23.80 -5.04
CA SER A 113 17.05 -23.34 -3.64
C SER A 113 15.65 -23.25 -3.03
N GLY A 114 14.62 -23.81 -3.68
CA GLY A 114 13.24 -23.76 -3.21
C GLY A 114 12.56 -22.39 -3.37
N ALA A 115 13.20 -21.46 -4.11
CA ALA A 115 12.67 -20.16 -4.49
C ALA A 115 12.10 -19.33 -3.30
N THR A 116 12.78 -19.34 -2.14
CA THR A 116 12.28 -18.74 -0.89
C THR A 116 11.80 -17.30 -1.05
N HIS A 117 12.58 -16.44 -1.74
CA HIS A 117 12.17 -15.06 -2.00
C HIS A 117 10.92 -14.96 -2.88
N ALA A 118 10.90 -15.64 -4.02
CA ALA A 118 9.74 -15.64 -4.94
C ALA A 118 8.46 -16.16 -4.27
N ARG A 119 8.58 -17.11 -3.34
CA ARG A 119 7.45 -17.56 -2.52
C ARG A 119 6.93 -16.45 -1.61
N LYS A 120 7.81 -15.68 -0.96
CA LYS A 120 7.42 -14.53 -0.12
C LYS A 120 6.81 -13.39 -0.94
N VAL A 121 7.27 -13.19 -2.18
CA VAL A 121 6.62 -12.29 -3.13
C VAL A 121 5.20 -12.75 -3.43
N THR A 122 5.02 -14.05 -3.68
CA THR A 122 3.70 -14.65 -3.94
C THR A 122 2.77 -14.55 -2.73
N ASP A 123 3.27 -14.80 -1.53
CA ASP A 123 2.50 -14.66 -0.29
C ASP A 123 2.09 -13.19 -0.05
N THR A 124 3.00 -12.25 -0.35
CA THR A 124 2.73 -10.81 -0.27
C THR A 124 1.66 -10.39 -1.26
N LEU A 125 1.71 -10.87 -2.51
CA LEU A 125 0.66 -10.62 -3.49
C LEU A 125 -0.69 -11.16 -3.02
N ALA A 126 -0.74 -12.37 -2.46
CA ALA A 126 -1.99 -12.92 -1.92
C ALA A 126 -2.57 -12.06 -0.79
N ALA A 127 -1.72 -11.54 0.10
CA ALA A 127 -2.11 -10.68 1.22
C ALA A 127 -2.52 -9.27 0.78
N LEU A 128 -2.06 -8.80 -0.39
CA LEU A 128 -2.50 -7.54 -1.01
C LEU A 128 -3.80 -7.72 -1.79
N LEU A 129 -3.97 -8.84 -2.49
CA LEU A 129 -5.18 -9.14 -3.26
C LEU A 129 -6.39 -9.46 -2.39
N GLN A 130 -6.18 -10.16 -1.27
CA GLN A 130 -7.23 -10.63 -0.36
C GLN A 130 -8.46 -11.20 -1.10
N THR A 131 -8.23 -12.02 -2.12
CA THR A 131 -9.30 -12.56 -2.97
C THR A 131 -10.42 -13.15 -2.12
N PRO A 132 -11.68 -12.70 -2.28
CA PRO A 132 -12.79 -13.22 -1.48
C PRO A 132 -12.97 -14.73 -1.70
N PRO A 133 -13.27 -15.50 -0.64
CA PRO A 133 -13.56 -16.91 -0.79
C PRO A 133 -14.94 -17.10 -1.44
N GLU A 134 -14.96 -17.48 -2.71
CA GLU A 134 -16.22 -17.90 -3.35
C GLU A 134 -16.70 -19.24 -2.77
N PRO A 135 -17.99 -19.37 -2.42
CA PRO A 135 -18.58 -20.65 -2.07
C PRO A 135 -18.44 -21.66 -3.22
N THR A 136 -17.69 -22.73 -2.96
CA THR A 136 -17.69 -23.87 -3.87
C THR A 136 -18.97 -24.65 -3.66
N LEU A 137 -19.79 -24.79 -4.71
CA LEU A 137 -20.93 -25.72 -4.67
C LEU A 137 -20.45 -27.09 -4.17
N PRO A 138 -21.21 -27.76 -3.28
CA PRO A 138 -20.88 -29.12 -2.88
C PRO A 138 -20.77 -29.97 -4.14
N GLY A 139 -19.56 -30.49 -4.41
CA GLY A 139 -19.43 -31.49 -5.46
C GLY A 139 -20.31 -32.69 -5.11
N PRO A 140 -20.88 -33.41 -6.08
CA PRO A 140 -21.67 -34.60 -5.80
C PRO A 140 -20.75 -35.63 -5.12
N ARG A 141 -20.90 -35.79 -3.80
CA ARG A 141 -20.20 -36.80 -3.01
C ARG A 141 -21.16 -37.46 -2.03
N THR A 142 -20.91 -38.74 -1.87
CA THR A 142 -21.67 -39.86 -1.29
C THR A 142 -21.98 -39.76 0.21
N ALA A 143 -21.84 -38.61 0.85
CA ALA A 143 -22.04 -38.46 2.29
C ALA A 143 -23.02 -37.30 2.57
N PRO A 144 -24.21 -37.59 3.15
CA PRO A 144 -25.28 -36.59 3.29
C PRO A 144 -25.05 -35.54 4.40
N ASP A 145 -24.03 -35.67 5.24
CA ASP A 145 -23.92 -34.88 6.50
C ASP A 145 -22.68 -33.98 6.63
N ALA A 146 -22.07 -33.54 5.53
CA ALA A 146 -21.02 -32.52 5.64
C ALA A 146 -21.64 -31.14 5.94
N ALA A 147 -21.56 -30.69 7.19
CA ALA A 147 -21.99 -29.35 7.59
C ALA A 147 -21.36 -28.27 6.67
N PRO A 148 -22.10 -27.22 6.30
CA PRO A 148 -21.60 -26.16 5.43
C PRO A 148 -20.37 -25.51 6.07
N ARG A 149 -19.27 -25.43 5.30
CA ARG A 149 -18.04 -24.80 5.78
C ARG A 149 -18.27 -23.30 5.90
N VAL A 150 -18.05 -22.76 7.10
CA VAL A 150 -17.93 -21.32 7.31
C VAL A 150 -16.66 -20.85 6.59
N LEU A 151 -16.83 -20.01 5.57
CA LEU A 151 -15.72 -19.35 4.90
C LEU A 151 -15.31 -18.17 5.75
N GLU A 152 -14.04 -18.09 6.12
CA GLU A 152 -13.51 -16.93 6.84
C GLU A 152 -13.65 -15.70 5.95
N ASP A 153 -14.29 -14.66 6.47
CA ASP A 153 -14.39 -13.40 5.77
C ASP A 153 -12.98 -12.81 5.61
N ARG A 154 -12.71 -12.26 4.43
CA ARG A 154 -11.42 -11.66 4.10
C ARG A 154 -11.56 -10.16 4.00
N PRO A 155 -10.62 -9.39 4.57
CA PRO A 155 -10.59 -7.95 4.36
C PRO A 155 -10.57 -7.60 2.86
N PRO A 156 -11.11 -6.45 2.45
CA PRO A 156 -10.95 -6.00 1.07
C PRO A 156 -9.48 -5.88 0.66
N GLY A 157 -9.16 -6.25 -0.58
CA GLY A 157 -7.82 -6.17 -1.14
C GLY A 157 -7.61 -4.99 -2.10
N LEU A 158 -6.45 -4.98 -2.75
CA LEU A 158 -6.06 -4.01 -3.76
C LEU A 158 -6.19 -4.58 -5.18
N GLY A 159 -7.29 -4.21 -5.82
CA GLY A 159 -7.55 -4.46 -7.23
C GLY A 159 -7.55 -5.94 -7.64
N PRO A 160 -7.78 -6.21 -8.94
CA PRO A 160 -7.73 -7.56 -9.47
C PRO A 160 -6.27 -8.02 -9.69
N LEU A 161 -6.05 -9.32 -9.84
CA LEU A 161 -4.75 -9.92 -10.18
C LEU A 161 -4.11 -9.30 -11.44
N THR A 162 -4.91 -8.85 -12.41
CA THR A 162 -4.46 -8.22 -13.65
C THR A 162 -3.81 -6.84 -13.43
N ALA A 163 -4.09 -6.17 -12.32
CA ALA A 163 -3.45 -4.91 -11.95
C ALA A 163 -2.02 -5.08 -11.41
N TRP A 164 -1.56 -6.33 -11.24
CA TRP A 164 -0.27 -6.66 -10.65
C TRP A 164 0.70 -7.26 -11.66
N THR A 165 1.96 -6.85 -11.54
CA THR A 165 3.10 -7.39 -12.28
C THR A 165 4.25 -7.63 -11.31
N THR A 166 5.00 -8.73 -11.48
CA THR A 166 6.18 -9.03 -10.66
C THR A 166 7.48 -8.75 -11.41
N GLU A 167 8.56 -8.51 -10.66
CA GLU A 167 9.92 -8.40 -11.18
C GLU A 167 10.09 -7.33 -12.29
N VAL A 168 9.45 -6.18 -12.10
CA VAL A 168 9.50 -5.06 -13.06
C VAL A 168 10.86 -4.38 -12.98
N THR A 169 11.59 -4.38 -14.09
CA THR A 169 12.89 -3.70 -14.14
C THR A 169 12.70 -2.20 -14.34
N LEU A 170 13.36 -1.41 -13.50
CA LEU A 170 13.25 0.05 -13.44
C LEU A 170 14.63 0.66 -13.79
N PRO A 171 14.82 1.12 -15.04
CA PRO A 171 16.14 1.48 -15.51
C PRO A 171 16.59 2.85 -14.99
N VAL A 172 17.61 2.86 -14.14
CA VAL A 172 18.30 4.10 -13.71
C VAL A 172 19.18 4.69 -14.83
N ALA A 173 19.57 3.84 -15.79
CA ALA A 173 20.18 4.19 -17.08
C ALA A 173 19.79 3.13 -18.13
N GLY A 174 20.05 3.39 -19.42
CA GLY A 174 19.62 2.51 -20.52
C GLY A 174 18.11 2.62 -20.81
N THR A 175 17.47 1.62 -21.38
CA THR A 175 16.02 1.64 -21.66
C THR A 175 15.30 0.52 -20.91
N PHE A 176 13.96 0.48 -20.93
CA PHE A 176 13.23 -0.68 -20.40
C PHE A 176 13.58 -1.99 -21.14
N ALA A 177 13.89 -1.90 -22.43
CA ALA A 177 14.32 -3.04 -23.24
C ALA A 177 15.81 -3.40 -23.03
N SER A 178 16.63 -2.45 -22.61
CA SER A 178 18.07 -2.62 -22.41
C SER A 178 18.52 -1.84 -21.17
N PRO A 179 18.16 -2.32 -19.97
CA PRO A 179 18.49 -1.64 -18.72
C PRO A 179 19.99 -1.72 -18.46
N ALA A 180 20.59 -0.61 -18.03
CA ALA A 180 21.99 -0.61 -17.66
C ALA A 180 22.23 -1.41 -16.37
N ARG A 181 23.48 -1.86 -16.17
CA ARG A 181 23.92 -2.45 -14.89
C ARG A 181 23.63 -1.48 -13.74
N GLY A 182 23.07 -2.01 -12.64
CA GLY A 182 22.67 -1.21 -11.49
C GLY A 182 21.22 -0.71 -11.51
N SER A 183 20.47 -0.98 -12.59
CA SER A 183 19.01 -0.81 -12.60
C SER A 183 18.37 -1.68 -11.54
N LEU A 184 17.38 -1.14 -10.83
CA LEU A 184 16.65 -1.90 -9.84
C LEU A 184 15.56 -2.77 -10.49
N ARG A 185 15.08 -3.75 -9.74
CA ARG A 185 13.94 -4.57 -10.11
C ARG A 185 12.96 -4.56 -8.95
N ALA A 186 11.80 -3.97 -9.16
CA ALA A 186 10.72 -4.02 -8.21
C ALA A 186 10.17 -5.44 -8.11
N ASP A 187 9.98 -5.94 -6.89
CA ASP A 187 9.42 -7.29 -6.70
C ASP A 187 7.96 -7.35 -7.20
N LEU A 188 7.19 -6.29 -6.93
CA LEU A 188 5.79 -6.15 -7.28
C LEU A 188 5.49 -4.70 -7.70
N VAL A 189 4.66 -4.55 -8.72
CA VAL A 189 4.09 -3.26 -9.14
C VAL A 189 2.59 -3.43 -9.31
N TYR A 190 1.83 -2.58 -8.63
CA TYR A 190 0.40 -2.41 -8.80
C TYR A 190 0.14 -1.18 -9.67
N ALA A 191 -0.67 -1.33 -10.70
CA ALA A 191 -1.12 -0.23 -11.54
C ALA A 191 -2.60 -0.43 -11.89
N LEU A 192 -3.46 0.48 -11.45
CA LEU A 192 -4.88 0.47 -11.76
C LEU A 192 -5.38 1.91 -11.98
N PRO A 193 -5.66 2.29 -13.24
CA PRO A 193 -6.21 3.61 -13.55
C PRO A 193 -7.51 3.88 -12.79
N GLY A 194 -7.64 5.09 -12.22
CA GLY A 194 -8.84 5.52 -11.49
C GLY A 194 -8.99 4.97 -10.06
N ALA A 195 -8.04 4.17 -9.58
CA ALA A 195 -8.00 3.72 -8.18
C ALA A 195 -7.07 4.59 -7.31
N ALA A 196 -7.22 4.54 -5.99
CA ALA A 196 -6.29 5.18 -5.06
C ALA A 196 -5.56 4.09 -4.21
N PRO A 197 -4.21 4.00 -4.24
CA PRO A 197 -3.33 4.66 -5.21
C PRO A 197 -3.55 4.14 -6.64
N GLN A 198 -3.13 4.91 -7.65
CA GLN A 198 -3.14 4.43 -9.05
C GLN A 198 -1.93 3.57 -9.38
N LEU A 199 -0.81 3.81 -8.69
CA LEU A 199 0.48 3.14 -8.88
C LEU A 199 1.12 2.92 -7.52
N LEU A 200 1.61 1.70 -7.25
CA LEU A 200 2.35 1.35 -6.04
C LEU A 200 3.47 0.36 -6.38
N PHE A 201 4.68 0.67 -5.94
CA PHE A 201 5.82 -0.24 -6.02
C PHE A 201 5.98 -0.95 -4.67
N VAL A 202 6.29 -2.23 -4.70
CA VAL A 202 6.45 -3.04 -3.49
C VAL A 202 7.75 -3.82 -3.56
N GLU A 203 8.55 -3.69 -2.52
CA GLU A 203 9.74 -4.49 -2.22
C GLU A 203 9.41 -5.48 -1.12
N VAL A 204 9.84 -6.73 -1.29
CA VAL A 204 9.62 -7.79 -0.33
C VAL A 204 10.95 -8.07 0.35
N ASP A 205 10.98 -7.95 1.67
CA ASP A 205 12.16 -8.27 2.45
C ASP A 205 11.94 -9.59 3.19
N ASN A 206 12.71 -10.61 2.83
CA ASN A 206 12.68 -11.92 3.48
C ASN A 206 13.67 -12.04 4.65
N GLY A 207 14.30 -10.92 5.04
CA GLY A 207 15.23 -10.85 6.16
C GLY A 207 16.69 -11.13 5.79
N THR A 208 17.01 -11.40 4.51
CA THR A 208 18.39 -11.63 4.09
C THR A 208 19.15 -10.36 3.70
N GLU A 209 18.43 -9.27 3.39
CA GLU A 209 19.07 -8.00 3.02
C GLU A 209 19.50 -7.22 4.27
N SER A 210 20.53 -6.39 4.17
CA SER A 210 20.85 -5.45 5.24
C SER A 210 20.00 -4.17 5.11
N PRO A 211 19.82 -3.38 6.19
CA PRO A 211 19.15 -2.08 6.10
C PRO A 211 19.79 -1.13 5.08
N GLU A 212 21.11 -1.21 4.88
CA GLU A 212 21.85 -0.42 3.89
C GLU A 212 21.46 -0.80 2.46
N VAL A 213 21.32 -2.11 2.17
CA VAL A 213 20.87 -2.60 0.86
C VAL A 213 19.44 -2.13 0.58
N LEU A 214 18.55 -2.20 1.57
CA LEU A 214 17.18 -1.68 1.44
C LEU A 214 17.16 -0.16 1.21
N ALA A 215 17.98 0.61 1.94
CA ALA A 215 18.07 2.05 1.75
C ALA A 215 18.64 2.42 0.37
N ASP A 216 19.61 1.67 -0.15
CA ASP A 216 20.15 1.83 -1.51
C ASP A 216 19.09 1.52 -2.58
N LYS A 217 18.17 0.56 -2.34
CA LYS A 217 16.99 0.39 -3.21
C LYS A 217 16.11 1.64 -3.23
N VAL A 218 15.82 2.25 -2.08
CA VAL A 218 15.05 3.51 -2.00
C VAL A 218 15.75 4.63 -2.78
N ALA A 219 17.08 4.75 -2.67
CA ALA A 219 17.86 5.71 -3.44
C ALA A 219 17.73 5.47 -4.96
N ARG A 220 17.76 4.21 -5.40
CA ARG A 220 17.58 3.83 -6.81
C ARG A 220 16.16 4.09 -7.32
N TYR A 221 15.12 3.89 -6.51
CA TYR A 221 13.76 4.33 -6.85
C TYR A 221 13.72 5.83 -7.11
N ALA A 222 14.33 6.64 -6.23
CA ALA A 222 14.36 8.10 -6.40
C ALA A 222 15.10 8.50 -7.68
N ALA A 223 16.20 7.83 -7.99
CA ALA A 223 16.95 8.04 -9.24
C ALA A 223 16.11 7.70 -10.48
N PHE A 224 15.38 6.58 -10.44
CA PHE A 224 14.47 6.18 -11.50
C PHE A 224 13.30 7.16 -11.68
N PHE A 225 12.65 7.59 -10.60
CA PHE A 225 11.52 8.52 -10.68
C PHE A 225 11.91 9.91 -11.19
N LYS A 226 13.14 10.35 -10.90
CA LYS A 226 13.70 11.62 -11.41
C LYS A 226 14.09 11.53 -12.89
N ARG A 227 14.22 10.33 -13.44
CA ARG A 227 14.83 10.13 -14.75
C ARG A 227 13.94 10.67 -15.87
N PRO A 228 14.44 11.52 -16.78
CA PRO A 228 13.66 11.96 -17.93
C PRO A 228 13.50 10.86 -18.98
N ALA A 229 12.37 10.88 -19.71
CA ALA A 229 12.13 9.98 -20.83
C ALA A 229 13.13 10.20 -21.98
N ASP A 230 13.47 11.46 -22.28
CA ASP A 230 14.53 11.81 -23.20
C ASP A 230 15.87 11.93 -22.46
N SER A 231 16.68 10.87 -22.55
CA SER A 231 18.00 10.81 -21.91
C SER A 231 19.10 11.58 -22.65
N ARG A 232 18.80 12.19 -23.80
CA ARG A 232 19.79 13.01 -24.55
C ARG A 232 19.95 14.41 -23.96
N ARG A 233 19.03 14.84 -23.10
CA ARG A 233 19.11 16.12 -22.38
C ARG A 233 19.59 15.92 -20.95
N PRO A 234 20.44 16.81 -20.41
CA PRO A 234 20.75 16.83 -18.98
C PRO A 234 19.47 16.90 -18.14
N VAL A 235 19.44 16.22 -16.99
CA VAL A 235 18.26 16.15 -16.09
C VAL A 235 17.76 17.54 -15.64
N HIS A 236 18.64 18.54 -15.60
CA HIS A 236 18.29 19.92 -15.27
C HIS A 236 17.70 20.72 -16.44
N ALA A 237 17.81 20.21 -17.68
CA ALA A 237 17.35 20.85 -18.91
C ALA A 237 16.22 20.06 -19.62
N SER A 238 15.80 18.91 -19.05
CA SER A 238 14.69 18.13 -19.57
C SER A 238 13.36 18.68 -19.07
N THR A 239 12.62 19.34 -19.94
CA THR A 239 11.22 19.76 -19.72
C THR A 239 10.21 18.66 -20.06
N GLY A 240 10.68 17.49 -20.48
CA GLY A 240 9.83 16.34 -20.83
C GLY A 240 9.40 15.51 -19.62
N PRO A 241 8.41 14.60 -19.80
CA PRO A 241 7.92 13.76 -18.73
C PRO A 241 9.01 12.82 -18.18
N ALA A 242 8.87 12.43 -16.91
CA ALA A 242 9.68 11.38 -16.33
C ALA A 242 9.47 10.07 -17.09
N LEU A 243 10.53 9.25 -17.19
CA LEU A 243 10.53 8.01 -17.95
C LEU A 243 9.41 7.06 -17.52
N TRP A 244 9.11 7.00 -16.21
CA TRP A 244 8.08 6.12 -15.70
C TRP A 244 6.65 6.50 -16.16
N HIS A 245 6.40 7.77 -16.50
CA HIS A 245 5.13 8.19 -17.11
C HIS A 245 4.89 7.58 -18.49
N THR A 246 5.94 7.13 -19.20
CA THR A 246 5.76 6.48 -20.51
C THR A 246 5.19 5.07 -20.37
N VAL A 247 5.28 4.47 -19.18
CA VAL A 247 4.74 3.13 -18.88
C VAL A 247 3.43 3.25 -18.11
N TRP A 248 3.33 4.19 -17.17
CA TRP A 248 2.14 4.43 -16.35
C TRP A 248 1.63 5.87 -16.52
N PRO A 249 1.10 6.24 -17.71
CA PRO A 249 0.69 7.61 -17.99
C PRO A 249 -0.49 8.09 -17.14
N HIS A 250 -1.36 7.18 -16.71
CA HIS A 250 -2.52 7.47 -15.85
C HIS A 250 -2.11 7.92 -14.44
N ALA A 251 -0.90 7.55 -13.99
CA ALA A 251 -0.36 7.95 -12.70
C ALA A 251 0.42 9.28 -12.77
N ALA A 252 0.51 9.91 -13.95
CA ALA A 252 1.09 11.23 -14.08
C ALA A 252 0.14 12.28 -13.44
N PRO A 253 0.69 13.33 -12.82
CA PRO A 253 -0.11 14.45 -12.30
C PRO A 253 -0.88 15.14 -13.42
N GLU A 254 -2.03 15.72 -13.11
CA GLU A 254 -2.75 16.54 -14.07
C GLU A 254 -1.95 17.80 -14.46
N ALA A 255 -2.27 18.40 -15.62
CA ALA A 255 -1.60 19.60 -16.09
C ALA A 255 -1.70 20.73 -15.05
N GLY A 256 -0.54 21.19 -14.56
CA GLY A 256 -0.44 22.23 -13.52
C GLY A 256 -0.24 21.71 -12.10
N GLN A 257 -0.35 20.40 -11.86
CA GLN A 257 0.03 19.78 -10.59
C GLN A 257 1.53 19.45 -10.57
N ARG A 258 2.16 19.57 -9.39
CA ARG A 258 3.56 19.17 -9.22
C ARG A 258 3.68 17.65 -9.26
N PRO A 259 4.66 17.07 -9.98
CA PRO A 259 4.85 15.63 -10.00
C PRO A 259 5.31 15.10 -8.65
N ALA A 260 4.40 14.40 -7.96
CA ALA A 260 4.75 13.55 -6.83
C ALA A 260 5.40 12.25 -7.32
N TYR A 261 6.32 11.70 -6.53
CA TYR A 261 6.84 10.36 -6.82
C TYR A 261 5.81 9.29 -6.42
N PRO A 262 5.73 8.18 -7.15
CA PRO A 262 4.89 7.06 -6.76
C PRO A 262 5.28 6.48 -5.39
N PRO A 263 4.31 5.97 -4.62
CA PRO A 263 4.59 5.30 -3.36
C PRO A 263 5.42 4.03 -3.55
N VAL A 264 6.27 3.77 -2.56
CA VAL A 264 7.08 2.55 -2.44
C VAL A 264 6.80 1.93 -1.08
N ALA A 265 6.36 0.67 -1.07
CA ALA A 265 6.14 -0.10 0.14
C ALA A 265 7.24 -1.15 0.34
N VAL A 266 7.73 -1.28 1.57
CA VAL A 266 8.61 -2.39 1.98
C VAL A 266 7.83 -3.33 2.88
N VAL A 267 7.70 -4.59 2.45
CA VAL A 267 6.97 -5.64 3.17
C VAL A 267 7.96 -6.60 3.81
N PHE A 268 8.05 -6.54 5.14
CA PHE A 268 8.88 -7.47 5.92
C PHE A 268 8.16 -8.81 6.11
N THR A 269 8.76 -9.89 5.62
CA THR A 269 8.12 -11.22 5.60
C THR A 269 8.73 -12.22 6.57
N GLN A 270 9.90 -11.90 7.12
CA GLN A 270 10.50 -12.69 8.20
C GLN A 270 9.69 -12.51 9.47
N ASP A 271 9.27 -13.63 10.07
CA ASP A 271 8.57 -13.62 11.35
C ASP A 271 9.59 -13.36 12.46
N THR A 272 9.80 -12.08 12.75
CA THR A 272 10.70 -11.59 13.79
C THR A 272 9.89 -10.95 14.91
N GLY A 273 10.45 -10.95 16.12
CA GLY A 273 9.82 -10.28 17.26
C GLY A 273 9.56 -8.78 16.97
N PRO A 274 8.54 -8.17 17.59
CA PRO A 274 8.14 -6.79 17.31
C PRO A 274 9.29 -5.78 17.41
N GLN A 275 10.20 -5.95 18.37
CA GLN A 275 11.35 -5.09 18.56
C GLN A 275 12.38 -5.20 17.42
N ALA A 276 12.63 -6.41 16.92
CA ALA A 276 13.56 -6.61 15.80
C ALA A 276 13.04 -5.99 14.51
N LEU A 277 11.73 -6.15 14.24
CA LEU A 277 11.06 -5.47 13.14
C LEU A 277 11.15 -3.94 13.29
N GLN A 278 10.85 -3.40 14.47
CA GLN A 278 10.92 -1.96 14.73
C GLN A 278 12.34 -1.41 14.55
N ASN A 279 13.37 -2.13 15.02
CA ASN A 279 14.76 -1.74 14.85
C ASN A 279 15.14 -1.68 13.36
N ARG A 280 14.71 -2.68 12.58
CA ARG A 280 14.93 -2.74 11.14
C ARG A 280 14.22 -1.61 10.39
N MET A 281 12.96 -1.36 10.72
CA MET A 281 12.18 -0.23 10.18
C MET A 281 12.83 1.11 10.52
N THR A 282 13.27 1.30 11.76
CA THR A 282 13.98 2.52 12.21
C THR A 282 15.29 2.72 11.44
N ALA A 283 16.08 1.66 11.28
CA ALA A 283 17.35 1.71 10.55
C ALA A 283 17.13 2.09 9.08
N LEU A 284 16.17 1.46 8.41
CA LEU A 284 15.78 1.81 7.03
C LEU A 284 15.34 3.28 6.94
N GLY A 285 14.46 3.73 7.84
CA GLY A 285 13.99 5.12 7.86
C GLY A 285 15.12 6.12 7.99
N ARG A 286 16.05 5.88 8.92
CA ARG A 286 17.23 6.73 9.12
C ARG A 286 18.13 6.76 7.89
N LEU A 287 18.46 5.61 7.31
CA LEU A 287 19.39 5.51 6.18
C LEU A 287 18.79 6.06 4.88
N SER A 288 17.48 5.98 4.70
CA SER A 288 16.77 6.47 3.51
C SER A 288 16.15 7.87 3.68
N HIS A 289 16.41 8.53 4.81
CA HIS A 289 15.81 9.82 5.20
C HIS A 289 15.88 10.90 4.12
N ALA A 290 16.97 10.95 3.36
CA ALA A 290 17.17 11.90 2.27
C ALA A 290 16.21 11.69 1.08
N HIS A 291 15.46 10.60 1.01
CA HIS A 291 14.59 10.27 -0.12
C HIS A 291 13.10 10.40 0.20
N TRP A 292 12.68 10.26 1.46
CA TRP A 292 11.27 10.31 1.84
C TRP A 292 10.88 11.53 2.69
N LYS A 293 11.83 12.15 3.42
CA LYS A 293 11.47 13.25 4.33
C LYS A 293 11.20 14.54 3.57
N GLY A 294 10.07 15.17 3.89
CA GLY A 294 9.70 16.48 3.38
C GLY A 294 10.61 17.60 3.90
N VAL A 295 10.66 18.72 3.18
CA VAL A 295 11.33 19.94 3.64
C VAL A 295 10.31 20.77 4.40
N TRP A 296 10.58 21.07 5.68
CA TRP A 296 9.70 21.95 6.44
C TRP A 296 9.89 23.40 6.00
N HIS A 297 8.80 24.02 5.54
CA HIS A 297 8.78 25.44 5.27
C HIS A 297 7.89 26.15 6.27
N ARG A 298 8.40 27.23 6.86
CA ARG A 298 7.81 27.97 7.97
C ARG A 298 7.47 29.39 7.54
N TRP A 299 6.29 29.86 7.95
CA TRP A 299 5.86 31.24 7.76
C TRP A 299 5.23 31.81 9.04
N PRO A 300 5.39 33.12 9.28
CA PRO A 300 4.69 33.79 10.35
C PRO A 300 3.18 33.81 10.07
N ARG A 301 2.38 33.58 11.11
CA ARG A 301 0.92 33.78 11.06
C ARG A 301 0.57 35.27 11.15
N PRO A 302 -0.67 35.67 10.82
CA PRO A 302 -1.13 37.04 11.06
C PRO A 302 -0.87 37.47 12.52
N PRO A 303 -0.49 38.74 12.77
CA PRO A 303 -0.16 39.23 14.11
C PRO A 303 -1.24 38.99 15.15
N GLU A 304 -2.51 39.03 14.75
CA GLU A 304 -3.67 38.80 15.61
C GLU A 304 -3.79 37.36 16.11
N ILE A 305 -3.26 36.40 15.34
CA ILE A 305 -3.23 34.98 15.70
C ILE A 305 -1.95 34.64 16.46
N GLY A 306 -0.83 35.25 16.06
CA GLY A 306 0.49 35.06 16.67
C GLY A 306 1.14 33.70 16.36
N GLY A 307 2.45 33.64 16.53
CA GLY A 307 3.25 32.43 16.27
C GLY A 307 3.49 32.15 14.78
N GLU A 308 3.90 30.91 14.49
CA GLU A 308 4.30 30.46 13.16
C GLU A 308 3.53 29.18 12.81
N ASP A 309 3.30 28.98 11.52
CA ASP A 309 2.80 27.73 10.94
C ASP A 309 3.67 27.35 9.73
N GLY A 310 3.44 26.19 9.15
CA GLY A 310 4.19 25.72 7.99
C GLY A 310 3.60 24.49 7.36
N TYR A 311 4.35 23.94 6.42
CA TYR A 311 4.03 22.68 5.75
C TYR A 311 5.30 21.88 5.43
N GLN A 312 5.13 20.57 5.23
CA GLN A 312 6.16 19.73 4.64
C GLN A 312 6.02 19.69 3.12
N ASP A 313 7.08 20.11 2.43
CA ASP A 313 7.19 19.95 0.98
C ASP A 313 7.75 18.56 0.64
N PHE A 314 6.88 17.72 0.09
CA PHE A 314 7.21 16.37 -0.37
C PHE A 314 7.56 16.34 -1.87
N GLU A 315 7.82 17.48 -2.51
CA GLU A 315 8.26 17.52 -3.90
C GLU A 315 9.51 16.64 -4.09
N ARG A 316 9.42 15.69 -5.02
CA ARG A 316 10.48 14.71 -5.33
C ARG A 316 10.89 13.86 -4.11
N ARG A 317 9.97 13.65 -3.16
CA ARG A 317 10.11 12.70 -2.06
C ARG A 317 9.27 11.47 -2.33
N ILE A 318 9.82 10.31 -1.99
CA ILE A 318 9.12 9.04 -2.12
C ILE A 318 8.14 8.91 -0.96
N PRO A 319 6.85 8.63 -1.25
CA PRO A 319 5.92 8.14 -0.26
C PRO A 319 6.31 6.74 0.23
N LEU A 320 7.23 6.67 1.20
CA LEU A 320 7.81 5.41 1.67
C LEU A 320 6.98 4.80 2.79
N LEU A 321 6.47 3.60 2.54
CA LEU A 321 5.64 2.82 3.45
C LEU A 321 6.40 1.58 3.95
N ALA A 322 6.14 1.18 5.18
CA ALA A 322 6.61 -0.08 5.73
C ALA A 322 5.46 -0.88 6.35
N THR A 323 5.48 -2.20 6.19
CA THR A 323 4.54 -3.11 6.85
C THR A 323 5.13 -4.52 6.98
N SER A 324 4.39 -5.45 7.57
CA SER A 324 4.76 -6.87 7.58
C SER A 324 3.71 -7.73 6.88
N LEU A 325 4.16 -8.86 6.32
CA LEU A 325 3.27 -9.84 5.69
C LEU A 325 2.18 -10.31 6.66
N ARG A 326 2.52 -10.48 7.94
CA ARG A 326 1.56 -10.87 8.99
C ARG A 326 0.45 -9.82 9.17
N ARG A 327 0.77 -8.53 9.13
CA ARG A 327 -0.22 -7.45 9.26
C ARG A 327 -1.12 -7.40 8.02
N LEU A 328 -0.53 -7.46 6.82
CA LEU A 328 -1.29 -7.49 5.57
C LEU A 328 -2.22 -8.70 5.50
N ALA A 329 -1.75 -9.89 5.85
CA ALA A 329 -2.56 -11.10 5.80
C ALA A 329 -3.76 -11.05 6.78
N SER A 330 -3.58 -10.43 7.95
CA SER A 330 -4.63 -10.37 8.99
C SER A 330 -5.63 -9.24 8.82
N LYS A 331 -5.21 -8.05 8.38
CA LYS A 331 -6.07 -6.86 8.31
C LYS A 331 -6.34 -6.37 6.89
N GLY A 332 -5.67 -6.94 5.90
CA GLY A 332 -5.70 -6.45 4.52
C GLY A 332 -4.96 -5.13 4.33
N PRO A 333 -4.80 -4.70 3.06
CA PRO A 333 -4.13 -3.46 2.70
C PRO A 333 -4.91 -2.19 3.05
N HIS A 334 -6.23 -2.27 3.26
CA HIS A 334 -7.05 -1.10 3.65
C HIS A 334 -7.14 -0.92 5.17
N GLY A 335 -6.67 -1.89 5.95
CA GLY A 335 -6.61 -1.76 7.42
C GLY A 335 -5.46 -0.85 7.88
N PRO A 336 -5.40 -0.52 9.19
CA PRO A 336 -4.30 0.23 9.78
C PRO A 336 -3.04 -0.64 9.91
N VAL A 337 -2.34 -0.81 8.78
CA VAL A 337 -1.20 -1.70 8.61
C VAL A 337 0.01 -1.00 8.01
N TRP A 338 -0.11 0.26 7.62
CA TRP A 338 0.96 0.99 6.96
C TRP A 338 1.65 1.93 7.94
N TRP A 339 2.96 1.84 8.00
CA TRP A 339 3.80 2.83 8.66
C TRP A 339 4.37 3.74 7.60
N ARG A 340 3.84 4.97 7.49
CA ARG A 340 4.43 5.99 6.63
C ARG A 340 5.62 6.62 7.34
N TYR A 341 6.80 6.56 6.72
CA TYR A 341 7.95 7.30 7.24
C TYR A 341 7.67 8.81 7.24
N GLY A 342 7.86 9.42 8.42
CA GLY A 342 7.50 10.81 8.71
C GLY A 342 6.25 10.93 9.57
N HIS A 343 5.43 9.89 9.66
CA HIS A 343 4.24 9.83 10.52
C HIS A 343 4.53 9.01 11.78
N THR A 344 3.63 9.06 12.76
CA THR A 344 3.81 8.47 14.09
C THR A 344 2.90 7.27 14.38
N GLU A 345 1.97 6.95 13.49
CA GLU A 345 0.94 5.94 13.73
C GLU A 345 0.86 4.90 12.62
N TRP A 346 0.18 3.79 12.90
CA TRP A 346 -0.17 2.80 11.89
C TRP A 346 -1.48 3.23 11.22
N GLU A 347 -1.41 3.47 9.93
CA GLU A 347 -2.47 4.12 9.16
C GLU A 347 -3.04 3.16 8.11
N SER A 348 -4.26 3.46 7.65
CA SER A 348 -4.78 2.89 6.42
C SER A 348 -4.04 3.45 5.21
N LEU A 349 -4.12 2.77 4.07
CA LEU A 349 -3.34 3.15 2.89
C LEU A 349 -3.68 4.55 2.37
N ASP A 350 -4.96 4.91 2.42
CA ASP A 350 -5.48 6.23 2.02
C ASP A 350 -4.92 7.35 2.92
N VAL A 351 -4.94 7.14 4.25
CA VAL A 351 -4.40 8.11 5.21
C VAL A 351 -2.88 8.22 5.07
N ALA A 352 -2.18 7.08 4.95
CA ALA A 352 -0.72 7.03 4.82
C ALA A 352 -0.17 7.68 3.53
N LEU A 353 -1.02 7.83 2.52
CA LEU A 353 -0.72 8.46 1.24
C LEU A 353 -1.28 9.88 1.11
N ALA A 354 -2.14 10.31 2.03
CA ALA A 354 -2.58 11.69 2.09
C ALA A 354 -1.45 12.59 2.61
N ASP A 355 -1.11 13.66 1.89
CA ASP A 355 -0.16 14.67 2.35
C ASP A 355 -0.84 15.62 3.35
N LEU A 356 -1.22 15.09 4.53
CA LEU A 356 -1.97 15.82 5.56
C LEU A 356 -1.24 17.07 6.10
N ASP A 357 0.09 17.06 6.03
CA ASP A 357 0.96 18.19 6.41
C ASP A 357 1.50 18.94 5.18
N GLY A 358 0.93 18.70 4.00
CA GLY A 358 1.36 19.29 2.73
C GLY A 358 0.94 20.74 2.53
N LEU A 359 1.33 21.30 1.37
CA LEU A 359 1.07 22.69 1.02
C LEU A 359 -0.43 23.03 0.99
N ASP A 360 -1.28 22.12 0.52
CA ASP A 360 -2.72 22.38 0.41
C ASP A 360 -3.40 22.43 1.78
N ALA A 361 -3.05 21.51 2.69
CA ALA A 361 -3.53 21.56 4.07
C ALA A 361 -3.08 22.86 4.78
N TYR A 362 -1.85 23.32 4.53
CA TYR A 362 -1.41 24.62 5.03
C TYR A 362 -2.16 25.79 4.40
N ARG A 363 -2.45 25.77 3.10
CA ARG A 363 -3.24 26.83 2.44
C ARG A 363 -4.61 26.96 3.09
N GLU A 364 -5.26 25.84 3.40
CA GLU A 364 -6.55 25.83 4.09
C GLU A 364 -6.45 26.44 5.50
N ARG A 365 -5.46 26.02 6.31
CA ARG A 365 -5.20 26.60 7.63
C ARG A 365 -4.88 28.09 7.56
N ALA A 366 -4.00 28.50 6.65
CA ALA A 366 -3.61 29.88 6.46
C ALA A 366 -4.78 30.78 6.02
N GLN A 367 -5.71 30.25 5.20
CA GLN A 367 -6.94 30.96 4.88
C GLN A 367 -7.87 31.09 6.08
N ALA A 368 -8.01 30.04 6.91
CA ALA A 368 -8.79 30.11 8.14
C ALA A 368 -8.20 31.13 9.13
N ASP A 369 -6.88 31.17 9.28
CA ASP A 369 -6.18 32.14 10.12
C ASP A 369 -6.39 33.58 9.63
N ARG A 370 -6.38 33.82 8.31
CA ARG A 370 -6.70 35.14 7.75
C ARG A 370 -8.12 35.57 8.07
N ARG A 371 -9.12 34.69 7.89
CA ARG A 371 -10.52 34.98 8.24
C ARG A 371 -10.66 35.31 9.73
N ARG A 372 -10.04 34.53 10.61
CA ARG A 372 -10.06 34.76 12.06
C ARG A 372 -9.35 36.06 12.44
N ALA A 373 -8.25 36.41 11.79
CA ALA A 373 -7.55 37.66 12.03
C ALA A 373 -8.40 38.88 11.62
N GLU A 374 -9.09 38.80 10.48
CA GLU A 374 -10.04 39.82 10.02
C GLU A 374 -11.20 39.99 11.01
N GLU A 375 -11.76 38.89 11.52
CA GLU A 375 -12.80 38.92 12.56
C GLU A 375 -12.30 39.60 13.84
N ILE A 376 -11.09 39.26 14.32
CA ILE A 376 -10.48 39.90 15.49
C ILE A 376 -10.27 41.40 15.24
N ARG A 377 -9.78 41.80 14.06
CA ARG A 377 -9.62 43.22 13.69
C ARG A 377 -10.97 43.95 13.67
N ALA A 378 -11.97 43.37 13.03
CA ALA A 378 -13.31 43.94 12.95
C ALA A 378 -13.94 44.10 14.34
N GLN A 379 -13.79 43.10 15.23
CA GLN A 379 -14.24 43.19 16.62
C GLN A 379 -13.53 44.31 17.39
N ARG A 380 -12.21 44.47 17.21
CA ARG A 380 -11.44 45.56 17.86
C ARG A 380 -11.87 46.94 17.36
N VAL A 381 -12.07 47.10 16.05
CA VAL A 381 -12.58 48.35 15.47
C VAL A 381 -14.00 48.64 15.96
N ALA A 382 -14.90 47.65 15.95
CA ALA A 382 -16.27 47.80 16.45
C ALA A 382 -16.32 48.15 17.95
N ALA A 383 -15.43 47.56 18.76
CA ALA A 383 -15.28 47.88 20.18
C ALA A 383 -14.76 49.31 20.39
N ALA A 384 -13.86 49.79 19.53
CA ALA A 384 -13.33 51.16 19.59
C ALA A 384 -14.32 52.22 19.10
N VAL A 385 -15.22 51.88 18.18
CA VAL A 385 -16.23 52.80 17.60
C VAL A 385 -17.52 52.86 18.43
N ARG A 386 -17.73 51.93 19.38
CA ARG A 386 -18.89 51.98 20.30
C ARG A 386 -18.82 53.25 21.17
N PRO A 387 -19.78 54.20 21.05
CA PRO A 387 -19.80 55.37 21.92
C PRO A 387 -20.03 54.93 23.37
N ALA A 388 -19.40 55.63 24.32
CA ALA A 388 -19.68 55.53 25.76
C ALA A 388 -21.09 56.07 26.10
N ALA A 389 -22.14 55.51 25.52
CA ALA A 389 -23.52 55.83 25.84
C ALA A 389 -23.93 55.03 27.09
N GLY A 390 -23.58 55.54 28.27
CA GLY A 390 -23.96 54.87 29.54
C GLY A 390 -23.59 55.56 30.85
N ALA A 391 -22.81 56.65 30.85
CA ALA A 391 -22.51 57.39 32.07
C ALA A 391 -23.55 58.49 32.32
N GLY A 392 -24.78 58.11 32.69
CA GLY A 392 -25.82 59.11 32.93
C GLY A 392 -27.18 58.58 33.32
N ARG A 393 -27.31 57.87 34.45
CA ARG A 393 -28.60 57.79 35.16
C ARG A 393 -28.42 57.99 36.67
N ARG A 394 -28.78 59.20 37.10
CA ARG A 394 -29.05 59.60 38.48
C ARG A 394 -30.03 58.63 39.14
N ARG A 395 -29.72 58.16 40.35
CA ARG A 395 -30.69 57.58 41.28
C ARG A 395 -31.56 58.70 41.87
N PRO A 396 -32.90 58.61 41.85
CA PRO A 396 -33.72 59.40 42.73
C PRO A 396 -33.76 58.77 44.13
N SER A 397 -33.88 59.67 45.10
CA SER A 397 -34.03 59.46 46.54
C SER A 397 -35.25 58.61 46.89
N ARG A 398 -35.16 57.86 48.00
CA ARG A 398 -36.35 57.48 48.76
C ARG A 398 -36.05 57.59 50.25
N ALA A 399 -36.81 58.47 50.88
CA ALA A 399 -36.81 58.75 52.30
C ALA A 399 -37.54 57.64 53.09
N GLY A 400 -37.05 57.41 54.31
CA GLY A 400 -37.87 57.26 55.52
C GLY A 400 -38.51 55.91 55.82
N ARG A 401 -37.96 55.19 56.81
CA ARG A 401 -38.55 55.04 58.16
C ARG A 401 -37.70 54.10 59.03
N SER A 402 -37.41 54.58 60.24
CA SER A 402 -37.02 53.84 61.46
C SER A 402 -38.17 54.04 62.47
N PRO A 403 -38.24 53.42 63.67
CA PRO A 403 -37.39 52.40 64.30
C PRO A 403 -38.20 51.21 64.88
N ARG A 404 -37.51 50.17 65.39
CA ARG A 404 -37.72 49.63 66.76
C ARG A 404 -36.74 48.48 67.06
N ASP A 405 -35.99 48.69 68.15
CA ASP A 405 -35.68 47.79 69.25
C ASP A 405 -34.86 46.49 69.03
N PHE A 406 -33.63 46.56 69.57
CA PHE A 406 -32.77 45.51 70.15
C PHE A 406 -33.48 44.72 71.29
N PRO A 407 -32.92 43.64 71.90
CA PRO A 407 -31.54 43.11 71.83
C PRO A 407 -31.38 41.57 71.76
N GLY A 408 -30.15 41.13 71.48
CA GLY A 408 -29.51 40.01 72.20
C GLY A 408 -29.58 38.61 71.58
N CYS A 409 -28.45 38.11 71.09
CA CYS A 409 -27.78 36.92 71.66
C CYS A 409 -26.46 36.65 70.92
N GLN A 410 -25.38 36.59 71.69
CA GLN A 410 -24.17 35.86 71.35
C GLN A 410 -24.51 34.36 71.22
N ILE A 411 -23.81 33.63 70.35
CA ILE A 411 -22.97 32.46 70.68
C ILE A 411 -22.43 31.83 69.38
N ASP A 412 -21.18 31.42 69.49
CA ASP A 412 -20.25 30.84 68.53
C ASP A 412 -20.58 29.42 68.01
N ARG A 413 -19.71 29.00 67.06
CA ARG A 413 -19.36 27.65 66.58
C ARG A 413 -20.21 27.14 65.42
N GLU A 414 -19.66 26.61 64.33
CA GLU A 414 -18.33 26.10 63.97
C GLU A 414 -18.15 26.19 62.45
#